data_AF-A0A644ZLZ8-F1
#
_entry.id   AF-A0A644ZLZ8-F1
#
_cell.length_a   1.000
_cell.length_b   1.000
_cell.length_c   1.000
_cell.angle_alpha   90.00
_cell.angle_beta   90.00
_cell.angle_gamma   90.00
#
_symmetry.space_group_name_H-M   'P 1'
#
loop_
_entity.id
_entity.type
_entity.pdbx_description
1 polymer ?
#
loop_
_entity_poly.entity_id
_entity_poly.type
_entity_poly.pdbx_seq_one_letter_code
_entity_poly.pdbx_strand_id
1 'polypeptide(L)'
;MRESRWGRGKYRTTNWKAYNAALKARGDLSIWLDRGMQWLARPSGKRGRSQTFSDAAIQFCLTVKCLFGQPLRQTLGLVQSLLKLMGLPWAVPDYSTVSRRQKSLDVQVRYRPSTDGLHMLVDSTGIKFLGEGEWKTKKQGAERRRQWRKVHLGIDAQTLQIRAIAVTTNEVGDSPMAAVLLCQIPRHEEVVSFTGDGAYDTKDVHEACYLRGAIPIIPPRKGAKLRKGLAFAHRNEAVKACRQLGRAIWKRWSGYHRRSLVETKMNCFKRLGERVMARTFERQVDELNIRASILNQFTALGTPQTVAAA
;
A
#
# COMPACT_ATOMS: atom_id res chain seq x y z
N MET A 1 5.40 -17.56 -30.87
CA MET A 1 5.45 -16.95 -29.52
C MET A 1 5.28 -18.08 -28.51
N ARG A 2 6.38 -18.72 -28.09
CA ARG A 2 6.37 -19.72 -27.00
C ARG A 2 6.94 -19.01 -25.79
N GLU A 3 6.08 -18.61 -24.85
CA GLU A 3 6.54 -18.28 -23.51
C GLU A 3 7.24 -19.53 -22.96
N SER A 4 8.53 -19.40 -22.63
CA SER A 4 9.23 -20.46 -21.94
C SER A 4 8.50 -20.72 -20.62
N ARG A 5 7.89 -21.90 -20.50
CA ARG A 5 7.41 -22.47 -19.25
C ARG A 5 8.62 -22.70 -18.34
N TRP A 6 9.09 -21.66 -17.67
CA TRP A 6 9.89 -21.84 -16.46
C TRP A 6 8.93 -22.43 -15.43
N GLY A 7 9.17 -23.68 -15.02
CA GLY A 7 8.40 -24.33 -13.96
C GLY A 7 8.33 -23.43 -12.73
N ARG A 8 7.21 -23.41 -12.02
CA ARG A 8 7.09 -22.67 -10.76
C ARG A 8 8.14 -23.22 -9.80
N GLY A 9 9.23 -22.47 -9.59
CA GLY A 9 10.22 -22.81 -8.58
C GLY A 9 9.52 -23.01 -7.25
N LYS A 10 9.81 -24.11 -6.56
CA LYS A 10 9.37 -24.30 -5.18
C LYS A 10 10.17 -23.33 -4.33
N TYR A 11 9.53 -22.70 -3.35
CA TYR A 11 10.21 -21.83 -2.38
C TYR A 11 10.00 -22.40 -0.98
N ARG A 12 11.01 -22.27 -0.13
CA ARG A 12 10.95 -22.68 1.28
C ARG A 12 11.13 -21.46 2.18
N THR A 13 10.32 -21.35 3.22
CA THR A 13 10.48 -20.35 4.27
C THR A 13 11.50 -20.84 5.30
N THR A 14 12.60 -20.12 5.49
CA THR A 14 13.70 -20.52 6.39
C THR A 14 13.44 -20.15 7.85
N ASN A 15 12.68 -19.07 8.09
CA ASN A 15 12.38 -18.54 9.43
C ASN A 15 10.98 -18.92 9.93
N TRP A 16 10.44 -20.09 9.57
CA TRP A 16 9.03 -20.46 9.80
C TRP A 16 8.57 -20.30 11.25
N LYS A 17 9.39 -20.70 12.25
CA LYS A 17 9.04 -20.57 13.68
C LYS A 17 8.75 -19.12 14.07
N ALA A 18 9.65 -18.20 13.72
CA ALA A 18 9.52 -16.77 14.00
C ALA A 18 8.35 -16.16 13.18
N TYR A 19 8.23 -16.52 11.91
CA TYR A 19 7.15 -16.01 11.06
C TYR A 19 5.77 -16.49 11.53
N ASN A 20 5.65 -17.74 11.98
CA ASN A 20 4.41 -18.27 12.56
C ASN A 20 4.02 -17.54 13.86
N ALA A 21 5.00 -17.21 14.71
CA ALA A 21 4.75 -16.37 15.89
C ALA A 21 4.23 -14.98 15.48
N ALA A 22 4.85 -14.36 14.47
CA ALA A 22 4.38 -13.09 13.92
C ALA A 22 2.95 -13.19 13.35
N LEU A 23 2.60 -14.29 12.66
CA LEU A 23 1.25 -14.53 12.15
C LEU A 23 0.22 -14.62 13.28
N LYS A 24 0.55 -15.32 14.37
CA LYS A 24 -0.32 -15.39 15.56
C LYS A 24 -0.50 -14.01 16.20
N ALA A 25 0.59 -13.24 16.33
CA ALA A 25 0.56 -11.90 16.92
C ALA A 25 -0.33 -10.91 16.14
N ARG A 26 -0.64 -11.16 14.86
CA ARG A 26 -1.58 -10.32 14.08
C ARG A 26 -3.00 -10.30 14.66
N GLY A 27 -3.39 -11.33 15.41
CA GLY A 27 -4.68 -11.42 16.09
C GLY A 27 -4.70 -10.74 17.47
N ASP A 28 -3.55 -10.30 17.98
CA ASP A 28 -3.46 -9.61 19.25
C ASP A 28 -3.95 -8.17 19.10
N LEU A 29 -4.92 -7.76 19.92
CA LEU A 29 -5.48 -6.41 19.91
C LEU A 29 -4.57 -5.37 20.57
N SER A 30 -3.64 -5.81 21.43
CA SER A 30 -2.70 -4.94 22.13
C SER A 30 -1.73 -4.23 21.18
N ILE A 31 -1.50 -4.78 19.98
CA ILE A 31 -0.63 -4.15 18.97
C ILE A 31 -1.25 -2.88 18.36
N TRP A 32 -2.55 -2.66 18.56
CA TRP A 32 -3.31 -1.53 18.00
C TRP A 32 -3.71 -0.51 19.08
N LEU A 33 -3.80 -0.93 20.33
CA LEU A 33 -4.31 -0.13 21.45
C LEU A 33 -3.29 -0.10 22.58
N ASP A 34 -2.63 1.05 22.72
CA ASP A 34 -1.75 1.35 23.85
C ASP A 34 -2.53 2.02 24.99
N ARG A 35 -2.25 1.66 26.25
CA ARG A 35 -2.85 2.31 27.44
C ARG A 35 -2.45 3.79 27.54
N GLY A 36 -1.31 4.18 26.99
CA GLY A 36 -0.85 5.56 26.88
C GLY A 36 -1.43 6.32 25.69
N MET A 37 -2.28 5.70 24.86
CA MET A 37 -2.84 6.34 23.68
C MET A 37 -3.62 7.60 24.05
N GLN A 38 -3.32 8.70 23.37
CA GLN A 38 -4.10 9.92 23.53
C GLN A 38 -5.49 9.72 22.92
N TRP A 39 -6.46 9.31 23.72
CA TRP A 39 -7.81 8.99 23.26
C TRP A 39 -8.68 10.22 22.99
N LEU A 40 -8.60 11.20 23.90
CA LEU A 40 -9.32 12.46 23.78
C LEU A 40 -8.52 13.48 22.96
N ALA A 41 -9.23 14.31 22.21
CA ALA A 41 -8.59 15.39 21.46
C ALA A 41 -8.10 16.49 22.41
N ARG A 42 -7.01 17.16 22.01
CA ARG A 42 -6.55 18.36 22.73
C ARG A 42 -7.52 19.51 22.43
N PRO A 43 -7.83 20.37 23.42
CA PRO A 43 -8.59 21.59 23.16
C PRO A 43 -7.94 22.42 22.06
N SER A 44 -8.71 22.79 21.05
CA SER A 44 -8.16 23.52 19.88
C SER A 44 -7.91 25.00 20.15
N GLY A 45 -8.52 25.56 21.21
CA GLY A 45 -8.53 27.00 21.49
C GLY A 45 -9.33 27.84 20.48
N LYS A 46 -9.89 27.23 19.42
CA LYS A 46 -10.62 27.92 18.36
C LYS A 46 -12.12 28.00 18.67
N ARG A 47 -12.76 29.06 18.17
CA ARG A 47 -14.22 29.27 18.28
C ARG A 47 -14.95 28.19 17.46
N GLY A 48 -15.83 27.42 18.09
CA GLY A 48 -16.59 26.32 17.47
C GLY A 48 -16.63 25.06 18.34
N ARG A 49 -17.35 24.02 17.86
CA ARG A 49 -17.43 22.73 18.58
C ARG A 49 -16.06 22.05 18.58
N SER A 50 -15.45 21.94 19.75
CA SER A 50 -14.20 21.19 19.92
C SER A 50 -14.41 19.71 19.65
N GLN A 51 -13.41 19.07 19.05
CA GLN A 51 -13.39 17.63 18.89
C GLN A 51 -13.26 16.98 20.27
N THR A 52 -14.05 15.94 20.53
CA THR A 52 -13.95 15.17 21.78
C THR A 52 -12.88 14.08 21.68
N PHE A 53 -12.78 13.42 20.52
CA PHE A 53 -11.87 12.30 20.28
C PHE A 53 -10.73 12.70 19.36
N SER A 54 -9.55 12.16 19.63
CA SER A 54 -8.34 12.37 18.83
C SER A 54 -8.41 11.62 17.50
N ASP A 55 -7.55 12.00 16.54
CA ASP A 55 -7.38 11.22 15.31
C ASP A 55 -6.89 9.79 15.59
N ALA A 56 -6.08 9.58 16.63
CA ALA A 56 -5.63 8.25 17.02
C ALA A 56 -6.81 7.35 17.42
N ALA A 57 -7.77 7.86 18.20
CA ALA A 57 -8.97 7.11 18.57
C ALA A 57 -9.84 6.79 17.34
N ILE A 58 -10.04 7.76 16.44
CA ILE A 58 -10.81 7.54 15.19
C ILE A 58 -10.12 6.51 14.29
N GLN A 59 -8.81 6.65 14.08
CA GLN A 59 -8.00 5.71 13.31
C GLN A 59 -8.04 4.31 13.92
N PHE A 60 -7.97 4.18 15.25
CA PHE A 60 -8.11 2.90 15.95
C PHE A 60 -9.47 2.24 15.66
N CYS A 61 -10.58 2.97 15.83
CA CYS A 61 -11.91 2.44 15.50
C CYS A 61 -12.00 1.98 14.03
N LEU A 62 -11.48 2.76 13.08
CA LEU A 62 -11.48 2.40 11.66
C LEU A 62 -10.54 1.22 11.35
N THR A 63 -9.46 1.06 12.11
CA THR A 63 -8.54 -0.07 12.02
C THR A 63 -9.24 -1.35 12.45
N VAL A 64 -9.90 -1.36 13.61
CA VAL A 64 -10.71 -2.50 14.08
C VAL A 64 -11.81 -2.83 13.07
N LYS A 65 -12.49 -1.82 12.52
CA LYS A 65 -13.49 -2.00 11.45
C LYS A 65 -12.91 -2.74 10.25
N CYS A 66 -11.74 -2.31 9.76
CA CYS A 66 -11.12 -2.89 8.57
C CYS A 66 -10.55 -4.28 8.84
N LEU A 67 -9.95 -4.51 10.02
CA LEU A 67 -9.39 -5.81 10.41
C LEU A 67 -10.44 -6.92 10.45
N PHE A 68 -11.60 -6.63 11.04
CA PHE A 68 -12.66 -7.62 11.23
C PHE A 68 -13.74 -7.58 10.15
N GLY A 69 -13.65 -6.68 9.18
CA GLY A 69 -14.65 -6.53 8.11
C GLY A 69 -16.04 -6.16 8.63
N GLN A 70 -16.14 -5.54 9.81
CA GLN A 70 -17.41 -5.27 10.49
C GLN A 70 -18.09 -3.98 9.98
N PRO A 71 -19.42 -3.88 10.07
CA PRO A 71 -20.12 -2.61 10.02
C PRO A 71 -19.76 -1.70 11.19
N LEU A 72 -19.76 -0.37 10.97
CA LEU A 72 -19.26 0.60 11.93
C LEU A 72 -19.92 0.54 13.32
N ARG A 73 -21.24 0.29 13.40
CA ARG A 73 -21.94 0.17 14.70
C ARG A 73 -21.47 -1.06 15.51
N GLN A 74 -21.27 -2.20 14.85
CA GLN A 74 -20.75 -3.40 15.50
C GLN A 74 -19.31 -3.18 15.97
N THR A 75 -18.48 -2.52 15.15
CA THR A 75 -17.12 -2.15 15.53
C THR A 75 -17.08 -1.32 16.81
N LEU A 76 -17.98 -0.35 16.97
CA LEU A 76 -18.00 0.48 18.17
C LEU A 76 -18.42 -0.30 19.43
N GLY A 77 -19.37 -1.23 19.30
CA GLY A 77 -19.69 -2.17 20.39
C GLY A 77 -18.48 -3.04 20.77
N LEU A 78 -17.73 -3.55 19.78
CA LEU A 78 -16.49 -4.30 20.02
C LEU A 78 -15.43 -3.44 20.73
N VAL A 79 -15.21 -2.22 20.26
CA VAL A 79 -14.27 -1.27 20.89
C VAL A 79 -14.69 -0.97 22.33
N GLN A 80 -15.98 -0.78 22.59
CA GLN A 80 -16.50 -0.55 23.94
C GLN A 80 -16.21 -1.73 24.88
N SER A 81 -16.47 -2.95 24.43
CA SER A 81 -16.15 -4.16 25.20
C SER A 81 -14.64 -4.29 25.45
N LEU A 82 -13.81 -3.99 24.45
CA LEU A 82 -12.35 -4.04 24.58
C LEU A 82 -11.84 -3.05 25.63
N LEU A 83 -12.29 -1.79 25.59
CA LEU A 83 -11.89 -0.78 26.57
C LEU A 83 -12.30 -1.18 27.99
N LYS A 84 -13.52 -1.73 28.16
CA LYS A 84 -14.00 -2.24 29.44
C LYS A 84 -13.13 -3.38 29.96
N LEU A 85 -12.80 -4.36 29.11
CA LEU A 85 -11.94 -5.49 29.48
C LEU A 85 -10.51 -5.07 29.82
N MET A 86 -10.01 -4.01 29.18
CA MET A 86 -8.69 -3.44 29.46
C MET A 86 -8.67 -2.48 30.66
N GLY A 87 -9.82 -2.21 31.30
CA GLY A 87 -9.94 -1.28 32.42
C GLY A 87 -9.67 0.18 32.03
N LEU A 88 -9.86 0.54 30.76
CA LEU A 88 -9.62 1.89 30.26
C LEU A 88 -10.91 2.74 30.40
N PRO A 89 -10.90 3.85 31.16
CA PRO A 89 -12.08 4.67 31.42
C PRO A 89 -12.40 5.62 30.25
N TRP A 90 -12.26 5.14 29.02
CA TRP A 90 -12.42 5.94 27.81
C TRP A 90 -13.81 5.73 27.20
N ALA A 91 -14.51 6.84 26.94
CA ALA A 91 -15.76 6.81 26.19
C ALA A 91 -15.51 6.39 24.74
N VAL A 92 -16.45 5.69 24.10
CA VAL A 92 -16.35 5.32 22.68
C VAL A 92 -17.05 6.37 21.81
N PRO A 93 -16.44 6.80 20.69
CA PRO A 93 -17.11 7.68 19.74
C PRO A 93 -18.36 7.01 19.16
N ASP A 94 -19.42 7.80 18.91
CA ASP A 94 -20.58 7.29 18.18
C ASP A 94 -20.26 7.08 16.68
N TYR A 95 -21.10 6.29 15.98
CA TYR A 95 -20.85 5.94 14.58
C TYR A 95 -20.91 7.16 13.64
N SER A 96 -21.72 8.16 13.97
CA SER A 96 -21.83 9.39 13.17
C SER A 96 -20.57 10.23 13.31
N THR A 97 -19.94 10.22 14.48
CA THR A 97 -18.69 10.91 14.77
C THR A 97 -17.55 10.27 14.00
N VAL A 98 -17.39 8.94 14.05
CA VAL A 98 -16.36 8.24 13.28
C VAL A 98 -16.58 8.40 11.77
N SER A 99 -17.82 8.24 11.28
CA SER A 99 -18.14 8.38 9.85
C SER A 99 -17.88 9.79 9.30
N ARG A 100 -18.15 10.84 10.09
CA ARG A 100 -17.83 12.22 9.70
C ARG A 100 -16.34 12.48 9.74
N ARG A 101 -15.65 12.04 10.81
CA ARG A 101 -14.22 12.24 10.99
C ARG A 101 -13.39 11.50 9.97
N GLN A 102 -13.83 10.32 9.52
CA GLN A 102 -13.15 9.54 8.50
C GLN A 102 -12.78 10.43 7.31
N LYS A 103 -13.72 11.22 6.76
CA LYS A 103 -13.55 12.06 5.55
C LYS A 103 -12.32 12.98 5.58
N SER A 104 -11.87 13.37 6.77
CA SER A 104 -10.83 14.38 6.99
C SER A 104 -9.71 13.85 7.89
N LEU A 105 -9.67 12.54 8.11
CA LEU A 105 -8.69 11.91 8.99
C LEU A 105 -7.35 11.85 8.29
N ASP A 106 -6.32 12.43 8.91
CA ASP A 106 -4.94 12.22 8.46
C ASP A 106 -4.44 10.85 8.94
N VAL A 107 -4.68 9.82 8.13
CA VAL A 107 -4.34 8.44 8.49
C VAL A 107 -2.83 8.26 8.55
N GLN A 108 -2.34 7.94 9.75
CA GLN A 108 -0.92 7.69 9.96
C GLN A 108 -0.56 6.27 9.51
N VAL A 109 0.21 6.16 8.43
CA VAL A 109 0.78 4.90 7.93
C VAL A 109 2.22 4.80 8.42
N ARG A 110 2.42 4.22 9.61
CA ARG A 110 3.77 4.08 10.20
C ARG A 110 4.62 3.11 9.39
N TYR A 111 5.92 3.40 9.31
CA TYR A 111 6.93 2.56 8.67
C TYR A 111 8.26 2.69 9.42
N ARG A 112 9.19 1.78 9.15
CA ARG A 112 10.59 1.80 9.56
C ARG A 112 11.41 2.33 8.38
N PRO A 113 12.25 3.35 8.58
CA PRO A 113 13.18 3.79 7.55
C PRO A 113 14.08 2.64 7.10
N SER A 114 14.46 2.66 5.82
CA SER A 114 15.48 1.76 5.30
C SER A 114 16.85 2.19 5.84
N THR A 115 17.73 1.23 6.11
CA THR A 115 19.10 1.51 6.59
C THR A 115 20.05 1.80 5.44
N ASP A 116 19.87 1.11 4.31
CA ASP A 116 20.74 1.18 3.13
C ASP A 116 20.14 2.03 2.00
N GLY A 117 19.21 2.93 2.35
CA GLY A 117 18.44 3.73 1.39
C GLY A 117 17.22 2.98 0.81
N LEU A 118 16.25 3.74 0.28
CA LEU A 118 14.96 3.21 -0.16
C LEU A 118 15.02 2.69 -1.60
N HIS A 119 14.86 1.38 -1.77
CA HIS A 119 14.57 0.75 -3.07
C HIS A 119 13.06 0.69 -3.29
N MET A 120 12.49 1.73 -3.89
CA MET A 120 11.04 1.85 -4.06
C MET A 120 10.53 0.99 -5.22
N LEU A 121 9.65 0.04 -4.92
CA LEU A 121 8.93 -0.77 -5.89
C LEU A 121 7.51 -0.24 -6.03
N VAL A 122 7.10 0.04 -7.26
CA VAL A 122 5.81 0.68 -7.54
C VAL A 122 4.96 -0.20 -8.45
N ASP A 123 3.70 -0.32 -8.07
CA ASP A 123 2.67 -0.92 -8.91
C ASP A 123 1.31 -0.28 -8.61
N SER A 124 0.33 -0.53 -9.48
CA SER A 124 -1.04 -0.09 -9.29
C SER A 124 -2.01 -1.27 -9.30
N THR A 125 -3.16 -1.10 -8.65
CA THR A 125 -4.20 -2.13 -8.68
C THR A 125 -5.60 -1.56 -8.53
N GLY A 126 -6.58 -2.19 -9.18
CA GLY A 126 -7.99 -1.86 -9.03
C GLY A 126 -8.59 -2.52 -7.79
N ILE A 127 -9.34 -1.75 -7.00
CA ILE A 127 -10.16 -2.22 -5.87
C ILE A 127 -11.61 -1.83 -6.08
N LYS A 128 -12.51 -2.78 -5.94
CA LYS A 128 -13.94 -2.57 -6.19
C LYS A 128 -14.56 -1.69 -5.10
N PHE A 129 -15.51 -0.84 -5.44
CA PHE A 129 -16.31 -0.12 -4.44
C PHE A 129 -17.81 -0.09 -4.76
N LEU A 130 -18.18 -0.19 -6.04
CA LEU A 130 -19.56 -0.40 -6.48
C LEU A 130 -19.65 -1.63 -7.36
N GLY A 131 -20.81 -2.29 -7.32
CA GLY A 131 -21.13 -3.46 -8.14
C GLY A 131 -21.48 -4.70 -7.30
N GLU A 132 -22.32 -5.55 -7.86
CA GLU A 132 -22.93 -6.69 -7.17
C GLU A 132 -21.93 -7.82 -6.91
N GLY A 133 -22.23 -8.68 -5.92
CA GLY A 133 -21.40 -9.83 -5.58
C GLY A 133 -21.21 -10.78 -6.77
N GLU A 134 -20.07 -11.48 -6.81
CA GLU A 134 -19.71 -12.31 -7.97
C GLU A 134 -20.75 -13.40 -8.26
N TRP A 135 -21.36 -13.97 -7.21
CA TRP A 135 -22.43 -14.96 -7.34
C TRP A 135 -23.69 -14.40 -8.02
N LYS A 136 -24.15 -13.21 -7.62
CA LYS A 136 -25.33 -12.55 -8.24
C LYS A 136 -25.03 -12.20 -9.70
N THR A 137 -23.84 -11.64 -9.97
CA THR A 137 -23.42 -11.35 -11.35
C THR A 137 -23.41 -12.61 -12.22
N LYS A 138 -22.96 -13.75 -11.68
CA LYS A 138 -22.88 -15.01 -12.41
C LYS A 138 -24.25 -15.66 -12.65
N LYS A 139 -25.22 -15.50 -11.74
CA LYS A 139 -26.56 -16.11 -11.85
C LYS A 139 -27.59 -15.23 -12.55
N GLN A 140 -27.55 -13.92 -12.35
CA GLN A 140 -28.65 -13.00 -12.71
C GLN A 140 -28.19 -11.85 -13.62
N GLY A 141 -26.94 -11.83 -14.06
CA GLY A 141 -26.35 -10.66 -14.72
C GLY A 141 -26.03 -9.54 -13.72
N ALA A 142 -25.43 -8.45 -14.20
CA ALA A 142 -25.10 -7.30 -13.36
C ALA A 142 -26.15 -6.18 -13.56
N GLU A 143 -26.96 -5.90 -12.54
CA GLU A 143 -27.89 -4.75 -12.57
C GLU A 143 -27.14 -3.41 -12.39
N ARG A 144 -25.96 -3.43 -11.76
CA ARG A 144 -25.10 -2.26 -11.55
C ARG A 144 -23.69 -2.49 -12.08
N ARG A 145 -23.18 -1.54 -12.90
CA ARG A 145 -21.81 -1.55 -13.42
C ARG A 145 -20.78 -1.55 -12.28
N ARG A 146 -19.82 -2.48 -12.35
CA ARG A 146 -18.70 -2.54 -11.41
C ARG A 146 -17.85 -1.28 -11.54
N GLN A 147 -17.64 -0.57 -10.45
CA GLN A 147 -16.71 0.55 -10.41
C GLN A 147 -15.55 0.24 -9.46
N TRP A 148 -14.38 0.70 -9.88
CA TRP A 148 -13.11 0.46 -9.21
C TRP A 148 -12.48 1.78 -8.79
N ARG A 149 -11.67 1.73 -7.73
CA ARG A 149 -10.66 2.74 -7.43
C ARG A 149 -9.32 2.15 -7.76
N LYS A 150 -8.45 2.99 -8.31
CA LYS A 150 -7.08 2.61 -8.57
C LYS A 150 -6.24 2.99 -7.37
N VAL A 151 -5.47 2.05 -6.85
CA VAL A 151 -4.55 2.25 -5.73
C VAL A 151 -3.15 2.04 -6.25
N HIS A 152 -2.31 3.05 -6.08
CA HIS A 152 -0.90 3.03 -6.42
C HIS A 152 -0.12 2.88 -5.12
N LEU A 153 0.73 1.86 -5.01
CA LEU A 153 1.56 1.64 -3.83
C LEU A 153 3.02 1.75 -4.23
N GLY A 154 3.79 2.51 -3.44
CA GLY A 154 5.24 2.42 -3.39
C GLY A 154 5.65 1.67 -2.13
N ILE A 155 6.34 0.55 -2.27
CA ILE A 155 6.86 -0.22 -1.14
C ILE A 155 8.38 -0.19 -1.13
N ASP A 156 8.97 -0.37 0.04
CA ASP A 156 10.39 -0.63 0.17
C ASP A 156 10.68 -2.11 -0.13
N ALA A 157 11.62 -2.38 -1.03
CA ALA A 157 12.04 -3.73 -1.37
C ALA A 157 12.79 -4.45 -0.23
N GLN A 158 13.30 -3.75 0.78
CA GLN A 158 13.99 -4.36 1.93
C GLN A 158 13.00 -4.66 3.06
N THR A 159 12.31 -3.64 3.57
CA THR A 159 11.37 -3.81 4.70
C THR A 159 10.02 -4.38 4.29
N LEU A 160 9.68 -4.37 3.00
CA LEU A 160 8.35 -4.71 2.46
C LEU A 160 7.23 -3.80 2.98
N GLN A 161 7.54 -2.67 3.61
CA GLN A 161 6.54 -1.74 4.09
C GLN A 161 6.10 -0.79 2.98
N ILE A 162 4.82 -0.42 3.00
CA ILE A 162 4.25 0.61 2.14
C ILE A 162 4.82 1.95 2.61
N ARG A 163 5.50 2.64 1.71
CA ARG A 163 6.15 3.93 1.92
C ARG A 163 5.36 5.08 1.31
N ALA A 164 4.60 4.80 0.27
CA ALA A 164 3.73 5.76 -0.40
C ALA A 164 2.45 5.08 -0.89
N ILE A 165 1.35 5.82 -0.85
CA ILE A 165 0.05 5.37 -1.35
C ILE A 165 -0.69 6.55 -2.00
N ALA A 166 -1.25 6.31 -3.18
CA ALA A 166 -2.14 7.24 -3.84
C ALA A 166 -3.39 6.50 -4.34
N VAL A 167 -4.55 7.14 -4.20
CA VAL A 167 -5.83 6.59 -4.68
C VAL A 167 -6.37 7.52 -5.73
N THR A 168 -6.70 6.98 -6.89
CA THR A 168 -7.26 7.72 -8.01
C THR A 168 -8.53 7.05 -8.52
N THR A 169 -9.21 7.75 -9.42
CA THR A 169 -10.21 7.13 -10.29
C THR A 169 -9.52 6.26 -11.35
N ASN A 170 -10.29 5.52 -12.15
CA ASN A 170 -9.71 4.56 -13.11
C ASN A 170 -9.17 5.21 -14.38
N GLU A 171 -9.59 6.44 -14.67
CA GLU A 171 -9.16 7.19 -15.85
C GLU A 171 -7.71 7.66 -15.73
N VAL A 172 -7.18 7.72 -14.51
CA VAL A 172 -5.80 8.13 -14.25
C VAL A 172 -4.85 6.95 -14.51
N GLY A 173 -3.91 7.17 -15.44
CA GLY A 173 -2.81 6.25 -15.71
C GLY A 173 -1.81 6.15 -14.56
N ASP A 174 -0.85 5.24 -14.68
CA ASP A 174 0.13 4.96 -13.62
C ASP A 174 1.27 5.97 -13.60
N SER A 175 1.74 6.37 -14.78
CA SER A 175 2.90 7.26 -14.92
C SER A 175 2.77 8.60 -14.19
N PRO A 176 1.61 9.31 -14.22
CA PRO A 176 1.45 10.55 -13.46
C PRO A 176 1.62 10.39 -11.95
N MET A 177 1.37 9.19 -11.41
CA MET A 177 1.45 8.94 -9.97
C MET A 177 2.87 8.68 -9.48
N ALA A 178 3.84 8.45 -10.36
CA ALA A 178 5.22 8.23 -9.94
C ALA A 178 5.77 9.43 -9.15
N ALA A 179 5.57 10.66 -9.67
CA ALA A 179 6.00 11.89 -9.00
C ALA A 179 5.25 12.08 -7.67
N VAL A 180 3.94 11.82 -7.65
CA VAL A 180 3.11 11.90 -6.44
C VAL A 180 3.65 10.97 -5.35
N LEU A 181 3.94 9.72 -5.68
CA LEU A 181 4.48 8.73 -4.73
C LEU A 181 5.88 9.12 -4.26
N LEU A 182 6.76 9.58 -5.14
CA LEU A 182 8.12 10.02 -4.78
C LEU A 182 8.10 11.25 -3.84
N CYS A 183 7.14 12.17 -4.01
CA CYS A 183 6.97 13.33 -3.15
C CYS A 183 6.48 12.98 -1.73
N GLN A 184 5.89 11.80 -1.51
CA GLN A 184 5.51 11.34 -0.18
C GLN A 184 6.72 10.85 0.64
N ILE A 185 7.83 10.54 -0.02
CA ILE A 185 9.06 10.12 0.67
C ILE A 185 9.80 11.35 1.20
N PRO A 186 10.08 11.45 2.51
CA PRO A 186 10.79 12.59 3.10
C PRO A 186 12.09 12.90 2.36
N ARG A 187 12.38 14.19 2.11
CA ARG A 187 13.53 14.62 1.30
C ARG A 187 14.89 14.19 1.86
N HIS A 188 14.99 14.01 3.18
CA HIS A 188 16.20 13.54 3.85
C HIS A 188 16.43 12.02 3.69
N GLU A 189 15.39 11.25 3.32
CA GLU A 189 15.57 9.84 3.00
C GLU A 189 16.04 9.69 1.55
N GLU A 190 17.11 8.94 1.35
CA GLU A 190 17.62 8.60 0.03
C GLU A 190 16.70 7.58 -0.66
N VAL A 191 16.35 7.84 -1.93
CA VAL A 191 15.66 6.87 -2.80
C VAL A 191 16.69 6.35 -3.80
N VAL A 192 17.26 5.19 -3.51
CA VAL A 192 18.33 4.59 -4.32
C VAL A 192 17.81 4.21 -5.71
N SER A 193 16.60 3.65 -5.77
CA SER A 193 16.02 3.21 -7.04
C SER A 193 14.50 3.29 -7.05
N PHE A 194 13.93 3.57 -8.22
CA PHE A 194 12.51 3.45 -8.52
C PHE A 194 12.31 2.29 -9.50
N THR A 195 11.56 1.26 -9.10
CA THR A 195 11.26 0.12 -9.96
C THR A 195 9.78 0.08 -10.30
N GLY A 196 9.45 0.16 -11.58
CA GLY A 196 8.08 0.09 -12.10
C GLY A 196 8.01 -0.79 -13.34
N ASP A 197 6.80 -1.16 -13.75
CA ASP A 197 6.60 -1.90 -14.99
C ASP A 197 6.81 -1.02 -16.25
N GLY A 198 6.62 -1.58 -17.44
CA GLY A 198 6.83 -0.84 -18.69
C GLY A 198 5.85 0.33 -18.92
N ALA A 199 4.75 0.41 -18.17
CA ALA A 199 3.83 1.55 -18.24
C ALA A 199 4.52 2.82 -17.73
N TYR A 200 5.45 2.69 -16.79
CA TYR A 200 6.25 3.79 -16.25
C TYR A 200 7.37 4.30 -17.19
N ASP A 201 7.58 3.72 -18.39
CA ASP A 201 8.60 4.21 -19.34
C ASP A 201 8.18 5.50 -20.08
N THR A 202 7.91 6.57 -19.33
CA THR A 202 7.49 7.89 -19.83
C THR A 202 8.50 8.97 -19.47
N LYS A 203 8.44 10.11 -20.18
CA LYS A 203 9.34 11.24 -19.93
C LYS A 203 9.27 11.70 -18.48
N ASP A 204 8.07 12.00 -18.01
CA ASP A 204 7.82 12.58 -16.69
C ASP A 204 8.29 11.69 -15.54
N VAL A 205 8.19 10.35 -15.69
CA VAL A 205 8.67 9.41 -14.66
C VAL A 205 10.19 9.47 -14.55
N HIS A 206 10.91 9.45 -15.68
CA HIS A 206 12.37 9.53 -15.67
C HIS A 206 12.86 10.89 -15.14
N GLU A 207 12.17 11.98 -15.46
CA GLU A 207 12.45 13.31 -14.89
C GLU A 207 12.18 13.36 -13.38
N ALA A 208 11.07 12.77 -12.91
CA ALA A 208 10.78 12.67 -11.47
C ALA A 208 11.84 11.84 -10.73
N CYS A 209 12.32 10.74 -11.32
CA CYS A 209 13.40 9.94 -10.77
C CYS A 209 14.71 10.74 -10.71
N TYR A 210 15.06 11.44 -11.79
CA TYR A 210 16.25 12.30 -11.85
C TYR A 210 16.22 13.40 -10.79
N LEU A 211 15.09 14.11 -10.65
CA LEU A 211 14.91 15.15 -9.63
C LEU A 211 14.97 14.60 -8.19
N ARG A 212 14.67 13.31 -8.01
CA ARG A 212 14.77 12.63 -6.70
C ARG A 212 16.15 12.01 -6.46
N GLY A 213 17.01 11.95 -7.46
CA GLY A 213 18.28 11.23 -7.41
C GLY A 213 18.14 9.71 -7.48
N ALA A 214 16.98 9.20 -7.90
CA ALA A 214 16.67 7.77 -7.92
C ALA A 214 17.04 7.14 -9.26
N ILE A 215 17.63 5.94 -9.24
CA ILE A 215 17.88 5.15 -10.45
C ILE A 215 16.57 4.52 -10.94
N PRO A 216 16.08 4.83 -12.16
CA PRO A 216 14.88 4.22 -12.71
C PRO A 216 15.16 2.82 -13.27
N ILE A 217 14.63 1.78 -12.61
CA ILE A 217 14.66 0.38 -13.04
C ILE A 217 13.31 0.07 -13.71
N ILE A 218 13.18 0.54 -14.94
CA ILE A 218 11.93 0.43 -15.73
C ILE A 218 12.27 -0.26 -17.04
N PRO A 219 11.58 -1.36 -17.41
CA PRO A 219 11.93 -2.11 -18.59
C PRO A 219 11.55 -1.31 -19.85
N PRO A 220 12.50 -1.05 -20.77
CA PRO A 220 12.21 -0.25 -21.96
C PRO A 220 11.08 -0.85 -22.80
N ARG A 221 10.25 0.00 -23.41
CA ARG A 221 9.21 -0.47 -24.35
C ARG A 221 9.83 -1.09 -25.61
N LYS A 222 9.09 -1.99 -26.27
CA LYS A 222 9.52 -2.58 -27.55
C LYS A 222 9.76 -1.45 -28.57
N GLY A 223 10.90 -1.49 -29.26
CA GLY A 223 11.26 -0.44 -30.22
C GLY A 223 11.69 0.90 -29.60
N ALA A 224 11.96 0.96 -28.29
CA ALA A 224 12.39 2.19 -27.63
C ALA A 224 13.63 2.80 -28.31
N LYS A 225 13.54 4.09 -28.65
CA LYS A 225 14.66 4.92 -29.15
C LYS A 225 15.36 5.64 -27.98
N LEU A 226 16.60 6.03 -28.21
CA LEU A 226 17.37 6.85 -27.27
C LEU A 226 16.73 8.25 -27.18
N ARG A 227 16.81 8.87 -26.01
CA ARG A 227 16.30 10.22 -25.76
C ARG A 227 17.45 11.15 -25.33
N LYS A 228 17.41 12.41 -25.73
CA LYS A 228 18.37 13.43 -25.28
C LYS A 228 18.00 13.93 -23.88
N GLY A 229 19.01 14.21 -23.04
CA GLY A 229 18.84 14.78 -21.69
C GLY A 229 19.37 13.86 -20.58
N LEU A 230 19.85 14.48 -19.49
CA LEU A 230 20.50 13.78 -18.37
C LEU A 230 19.54 12.81 -17.65
N ALA A 231 18.26 13.17 -17.54
CA ALA A 231 17.24 12.32 -16.93
C ALA A 231 17.07 10.96 -17.63
N PHE A 232 17.50 10.82 -18.89
CA PHE A 232 17.37 9.58 -19.65
C PHE A 232 18.66 8.75 -19.70
N ALA A 233 19.72 9.11 -18.98
CA ALA A 233 20.99 8.38 -19.01
C ALA A 233 20.78 6.88 -18.67
N HIS A 234 20.20 6.59 -17.50
CA HIS A 234 19.90 5.21 -17.08
C HIS A 234 18.94 4.49 -18.04
N ARG A 235 17.92 5.19 -18.55
CA ARG A 235 16.98 4.64 -19.54
C ARG A 235 17.70 4.24 -20.83
N ASN A 236 18.58 5.10 -21.33
CA ASN A 236 19.32 4.88 -22.57
C ASN A 236 20.29 3.71 -22.41
N GLU A 237 20.96 3.57 -21.27
CA GLU A 237 21.78 2.40 -20.96
C GLU A 237 20.94 1.12 -20.89
N ALA A 238 19.76 1.17 -20.26
CA ALA A 238 18.83 0.04 -20.28
C ALA A 238 18.39 -0.34 -21.70
N VAL A 239 18.14 0.64 -22.58
CA VAL A 239 17.81 0.42 -24.00
C VAL A 239 18.97 -0.26 -24.73
N LYS A 240 20.21 0.24 -24.57
CA LYS A 240 21.41 -0.35 -25.19
C LYS A 240 21.63 -1.78 -24.71
N ALA A 241 21.60 -2.00 -23.39
CA ALA A 241 21.76 -3.31 -22.78
C ALA A 241 20.68 -4.30 -23.26
N CYS A 242 19.41 -3.88 -23.33
CA CYS A 242 18.34 -4.73 -23.86
C CYS A 242 18.53 -5.10 -25.34
N ARG A 243 19.14 -4.23 -26.16
CA ARG A 243 19.43 -4.50 -27.57
C ARG A 243 20.62 -5.45 -27.75
N GLN A 244 21.66 -5.28 -26.94
CA GLN A 244 22.91 -6.05 -27.07
C GLN A 244 22.81 -7.42 -26.40
N LEU A 245 22.26 -7.49 -25.18
CA LEU A 245 22.29 -8.67 -24.32
C LEU A 245 20.91 -9.33 -24.17
N GLY A 246 19.85 -8.64 -24.62
CA GLY A 246 18.49 -9.09 -24.46
C GLY A 246 17.85 -8.71 -23.12
N ARG A 247 16.52 -8.59 -23.13
CA ARG A 247 15.71 -8.14 -21.99
C ARG A 247 15.81 -9.06 -20.77
N ALA A 248 16.01 -10.36 -20.98
CA ALA A 248 16.10 -11.34 -19.88
C ALA A 248 17.36 -11.11 -19.03
N ILE A 249 18.51 -10.91 -19.68
CA ILE A 249 19.78 -10.63 -19.01
C ILE A 249 19.71 -9.29 -18.28
N TRP A 250 19.18 -8.24 -18.94
CA TRP A 250 18.97 -6.94 -18.31
C TRP A 250 18.11 -7.03 -17.04
N LYS A 251 16.99 -7.77 -17.07
CA LYS A 251 16.12 -7.94 -15.89
C LYS A 251 16.84 -8.61 -14.72
N ARG A 252 17.75 -9.55 -15.00
CA ARG A 252 18.53 -10.24 -13.98
C ARG A 252 19.54 -9.31 -13.33
N TRP A 253 20.32 -8.59 -14.14
CA TRP A 253 21.40 -7.72 -13.64
C TRP A 253 20.89 -6.42 -13.01
N SER A 254 19.78 -5.86 -13.50
CA SER A 254 19.17 -4.67 -12.91
C SER A 254 18.39 -4.94 -11.63
N GLY A 255 18.23 -6.21 -11.23
CA GLY A 255 17.43 -6.58 -10.07
C GLY A 255 15.92 -6.40 -10.26
N TYR A 256 15.44 -6.20 -11.50
CA TYR A 256 14.02 -5.98 -11.82
C TYR A 256 13.08 -7.07 -11.26
N HIS A 257 13.59 -8.29 -11.05
CA HIS A 257 12.82 -9.38 -10.44
C HIS A 257 12.26 -9.04 -9.05
N ARG A 258 12.87 -8.10 -8.31
CA ARG A 258 12.34 -7.62 -7.01
C ARG A 258 10.94 -6.99 -7.14
N ARG A 259 10.51 -6.56 -8.34
CA ARG A 259 9.16 -6.01 -8.58
C ARG A 259 8.03 -6.97 -8.19
N SER A 260 8.24 -8.29 -8.23
CA SER A 260 7.22 -9.25 -7.79
C SER A 260 6.81 -9.09 -6.31
N LEU A 261 7.66 -8.44 -5.49
CA LEU A 261 7.35 -8.14 -4.09
C LEU A 261 6.20 -7.14 -3.96
N VAL A 262 6.11 -6.12 -4.83
CA VAL A 262 5.00 -5.16 -4.79
C VAL A 262 3.70 -5.79 -5.27
N GLU A 263 3.75 -6.70 -6.25
CA GLU A 263 2.58 -7.50 -6.66
C GLU A 263 2.08 -8.37 -5.50
N THR A 264 2.99 -8.99 -4.76
CA THR A 264 2.66 -9.78 -3.57
C THR A 264 2.02 -8.89 -2.49
N LYS A 265 2.55 -7.67 -2.28
CA LYS A 265 1.93 -6.71 -1.35
C LYS A 265 0.54 -6.29 -1.80
N MET A 266 0.33 -6.05 -3.09
CA MET A 266 -0.99 -5.74 -3.66
C MET A 266 -1.99 -6.87 -3.42
N ASN A 267 -1.56 -8.12 -3.55
CA ASN A 267 -2.39 -9.27 -3.21
C ASN A 267 -2.78 -9.27 -1.72
N CYS A 268 -1.81 -9.05 -0.81
CA CYS A 268 -2.12 -8.89 0.62
C CYS A 268 -3.09 -7.73 0.88
N PHE A 269 -2.93 -6.61 0.18
CA PHE A 269 -3.80 -5.43 0.30
C PHE A 269 -5.24 -5.73 -0.10
N LYS A 270 -5.44 -6.47 -1.20
CA LYS A 270 -6.78 -6.92 -1.63
C LYS A 270 -7.39 -7.93 -0.68
N ARG A 271 -6.58 -8.81 -0.07
CA ARG A 271 -7.07 -9.82 0.88
C ARG A 271 -7.56 -9.23 2.21
N LEU A 272 -7.16 -8.02 2.58
CA LEU A 272 -7.76 -7.30 3.71
C LEU A 272 -9.20 -6.85 3.43
N GLY A 273 -9.64 -6.83 2.17
CA GLY A 273 -11.03 -6.56 1.82
C GLY A 273 -11.21 -6.46 0.31
N GLU A 274 -12.10 -7.27 -0.24
CA GLU A 274 -12.32 -7.31 -1.70
C GLU A 274 -12.96 -6.02 -2.25
N ARG A 275 -13.64 -5.27 -1.39
CA ARG A 275 -14.33 -4.02 -1.73
C ARG A 275 -14.08 -2.93 -0.70
N VAL A 276 -14.14 -1.67 -1.13
CA VAL A 276 -14.21 -0.51 -0.23
C VAL A 276 -15.65 -0.32 0.22
N MET A 277 -15.87 -0.13 1.53
CA MET A 277 -17.22 0.03 2.08
C MET A 277 -17.70 1.49 2.07
N ALA A 278 -16.78 2.44 2.13
CA ALA A 278 -17.09 3.86 2.06
C ALA A 278 -17.72 4.28 0.71
N ARG A 279 -18.68 5.22 0.77
CA ARG A 279 -19.44 5.69 -0.40
C ARG A 279 -18.83 6.92 -1.09
N THR A 280 -18.21 7.82 -0.33
CA THR A 280 -17.58 9.03 -0.90
C THR A 280 -16.10 8.79 -1.14
N PHE A 281 -15.54 9.48 -2.13
CA PHE A 281 -14.16 9.27 -2.57
C PHE A 281 -13.16 9.48 -1.43
N GLU A 282 -13.28 10.55 -0.65
CA GLU A 282 -12.34 10.89 0.43
C GLU A 282 -12.32 9.78 1.48
N ARG A 283 -13.49 9.34 1.93
CA ARG A 283 -13.60 8.22 2.88
C ARG A 283 -13.05 6.91 2.31
N GLN A 284 -13.15 6.70 0.98
CA GLN A 284 -12.53 5.54 0.33
C GLN A 284 -11.00 5.65 0.39
N VAL A 285 -10.44 6.84 0.17
CA VAL A 285 -9.00 7.10 0.35
C VAL A 285 -8.57 6.75 1.77
N ASP A 286 -9.29 7.20 2.79
CA ASP A 286 -8.93 6.93 4.18
C ASP A 286 -9.06 5.44 4.53
N GLU A 287 -10.12 4.76 4.04
CA GLU A 287 -10.27 3.31 4.24
C GLU A 287 -9.08 2.53 3.63
N LEU A 288 -8.58 2.98 2.48
CA LEU A 288 -7.43 2.36 1.81
C LEU A 288 -6.10 2.68 2.52
N ASN A 289 -5.94 3.89 3.06
CA ASN A 289 -4.81 4.22 3.92
C ASN A 289 -4.81 3.40 5.23
N ILE A 290 -5.98 3.15 5.82
CA ILE A 290 -6.10 2.28 7.01
C ILE A 290 -5.62 0.87 6.69
N ARG A 291 -5.95 0.33 5.51
CA ARG A 291 -5.42 -0.97 5.06
C ARG A 291 -3.90 -0.97 4.90
N ALA A 292 -3.33 0.12 4.36
CA ALA A 292 -1.89 0.27 4.28
C ALA A 292 -1.24 0.27 5.67
N SER A 293 -1.81 1.02 6.62
CA SER A 293 -1.39 1.06 8.02
C SER A 293 -1.42 -0.34 8.67
N ILE A 294 -2.51 -1.09 8.45
CA ILE A 294 -2.64 -2.48 8.94
C ILE A 294 -1.53 -3.37 8.36
N LEU A 295 -1.30 -3.31 7.05
CA LEU A 295 -0.26 -4.14 6.42
C LEU A 295 1.14 -3.78 6.90
N ASN A 296 1.42 -2.50 7.15
CA ASN A 296 2.71 -2.09 7.68
C ASN A 296 2.93 -2.62 9.09
N GLN A 297 1.91 -2.62 9.94
CA GLN A 297 1.98 -3.23 11.27
C GLN A 297 2.20 -4.75 11.18
N PHE A 298 1.47 -5.45 10.30
CA PHE A 298 1.69 -6.88 10.05
C PHE A 298 3.10 -7.20 9.53
N THR A 299 3.67 -6.28 8.75
CA THR A 299 5.04 -6.40 8.24
C THR A 299 6.06 -6.16 9.35
N ALA A 300 5.80 -5.20 10.25
CA ALA A 300 6.65 -4.88 11.39
C ALA A 300 6.74 -6.02 12.42
N LEU A 301 5.67 -6.82 12.56
CA LEU A 301 5.65 -8.04 13.38
C LEU A 301 6.55 -9.15 12.82
N GLY A 302 6.61 -9.27 11.49
CA GLY A 302 7.48 -10.24 10.84
C GLY A 302 7.06 -10.61 9.42
N THR A 303 8.07 -10.92 8.61
CA THR A 303 7.94 -11.33 7.21
C THR A 303 8.58 -12.70 6.99
N PRO A 304 8.13 -13.47 5.99
CA PRO A 304 8.77 -14.72 5.64
C PRO A 304 10.12 -14.44 4.95
N GLN A 305 11.16 -15.18 5.34
CA GLN A 305 12.41 -15.26 4.62
C GLN A 305 12.33 -16.49 3.71
N THR A 306 12.27 -16.27 2.39
CA THR A 306 12.11 -17.35 1.42
C THR A 306 13.37 -17.56 0.59
N VAL A 307 13.70 -18.81 0.36
CA VAL A 307 14.76 -19.24 -0.55
C VAL A 307 14.18 -20.17 -1.62
N ALA A 308 14.74 -20.15 -2.82
CA ALA A 308 14.40 -21.15 -3.83
C ALA A 308 14.76 -22.54 -3.27
N ALA A 309 13.81 -23.46 -3.31
CA ALA A 309 14.07 -24.86 -3.00
C ALA A 309 14.87 -25.46 -4.17
N ALA A 310 15.91 -26.21 -3.82
CA ALA A 310 16.68 -27.02 -4.76
C ALA A 310 15.79 -28.09 -5.43
#